data_AF-A0A8J7MBC0-F1
#
_entry.id   AF-A0A8J7MBC0-F1
#
_cell.length_a   1.000
_cell.length_b   1.000
_cell.length_c   1.000
_cell.angle_alpha   90.00
_cell.angle_beta   90.00
_cell.angle_gamma   90.00
#
_symmetry.space_group_name_H-M   'P 1'
#
loop_
_entity.id
_entity.type
_entity.pdbx_description
1 polymer ?
#
loop_
_entity_poly.entity_id
_entity_poly.type
_entity_poly.pdbx_seq_one_letter_code
_entity_poly.pdbx_strand_id
1 'polypeptide(L)'
;MKCLQPEMWKDIVLPGNRVFFGSGAAVPHALIDSMLTQAQFYKDVVISHTYTLGQIPWVDVKYAGAMRAHTFFLTAEMGAALRAGRADYTPCPFSDIPRLFSERLVPIDVALIQCSPPDADGYVSLGVSVDVVKAAVKSARRVVAQINPKMPVTGGDSKISIERIDYYLEAEADLPELFFPLECDAQAKAAEYAAHLVDDGATIQAGLSAGSQAVLGELRNHKHLGIYTGIFTDGMMDLVKCGAVDNSMKGIHDGVCVTNQVIGSRKLYEFANKNDLLEMRTSDWLGDPWRIAQNERMVAIYEAHEVDLTGQAIRDSRGHEFVGGIGSQQDFIRGAAHSSHGRPIIVLTSTADSGKRSRIVAGLEPGSGVVTGRGDIHYVVTEFGIARMRGRSIRERVLSMVEIAHPDFRESLMEQAHSWGWIPKIFNVSPTSPGEISKGLQVRRVIVNGKNYQLRPLLPSDTRALQEFFYSHDEETVRLRYGHAKERMSSEAAYRMVAVDQNVDLALALFEEYDHRLEIRAVARFYRDSNGETAEVAFVVHEDLRRVGLARYLLREMAVIAQKRGIKRFWASVLKRNKPMGDLFVRAGANKESEFGEDSDDYWLDVDDLVAHREKSD
;
A
#
# COMPACT_ATOMS: atom_id res chain seq x y z
N MET A 1 -30.10 -32.56 8.13
CA MET A 1 -30.74 -31.59 7.22
C MET A 1 -31.99 -32.16 6.55
N LYS A 2 -33.02 -31.32 6.33
CA LYS A 2 -34.25 -31.62 5.58
C LYS A 2 -34.24 -30.85 4.24
N CYS A 3 -34.75 -31.46 3.17
CA CYS A 3 -34.89 -30.74 1.90
C CYS A 3 -35.87 -29.57 2.06
N LEU A 4 -35.46 -28.38 1.62
CA LEU A 4 -36.22 -27.15 1.74
C LEU A 4 -37.32 -27.11 0.67
N GLN A 5 -38.56 -26.89 1.09
CA GLN A 5 -39.66 -26.51 0.20
C GLN A 5 -39.99 -25.02 0.38
N PRO A 6 -40.32 -24.26 -0.68
CA PRO A 6 -40.53 -22.81 -0.60
C PRO A 6 -41.55 -22.37 0.46
N GLU A 7 -42.63 -23.12 0.66
CA GLU A 7 -43.68 -22.82 1.64
C GLU A 7 -43.23 -22.90 3.10
N MET A 8 -42.07 -23.53 3.37
CA MET A 8 -41.52 -23.69 4.71
C MET A 8 -40.89 -22.40 5.24
N TRP A 9 -40.58 -21.43 4.37
CA TRP A 9 -39.88 -20.20 4.77
C TRP A 9 -40.61 -19.42 5.86
N LYS A 10 -41.95 -19.40 5.86
CA LYS A 10 -42.76 -18.72 6.89
C LYS A 10 -42.56 -19.28 8.31
N ASP A 11 -42.13 -20.54 8.41
CA ASP A 11 -41.89 -21.23 9.67
C ASP A 11 -40.39 -21.21 10.05
N ILE A 12 -39.52 -21.01 9.06
CA ILE A 12 -38.05 -20.91 9.21
C ILE A 12 -37.64 -19.50 9.62
N VAL A 13 -38.13 -18.47 8.92
CA VAL A 13 -37.86 -17.05 9.16
C VAL A 13 -39.10 -16.44 9.81
N LEU A 14 -39.02 -16.21 11.12
CA LEU A 14 -40.13 -15.64 11.89
C LEU A 14 -40.08 -14.11 11.88
N PRO A 15 -41.20 -13.42 12.16
CA PRO A 15 -41.22 -11.97 12.36
C PRO A 15 -40.13 -11.48 13.33
N GLY A 16 -39.46 -10.38 12.97
CA GLY A 16 -38.39 -9.78 13.77
C GLY A 16 -37.05 -10.55 13.74
N ASN A 17 -36.94 -11.66 13.01
CA ASN A 17 -35.70 -12.42 12.95
C ASN A 17 -34.59 -11.65 12.25
N ARG A 18 -33.35 -11.87 12.70
CA ARG A 18 -32.15 -11.48 11.94
C ARG A 18 -31.63 -12.67 11.15
N VAL A 19 -31.62 -12.54 9.84
CA VAL A 19 -31.15 -13.54 8.89
C VAL A 19 -29.78 -13.12 8.36
N PHE A 20 -28.76 -13.97 8.55
CA PHE A 20 -27.44 -13.76 7.98
C PHE A 20 -27.34 -14.38 6.58
N PHE A 21 -26.84 -13.64 5.60
CA PHE A 21 -26.49 -14.17 4.29
C PHE A 21 -24.99 -14.37 4.16
N GLY A 22 -24.59 -15.49 3.54
CA GLY A 22 -23.20 -15.78 3.18
C GLY A 22 -22.53 -14.63 2.43
N SER A 23 -21.20 -14.55 2.53
CA SER A 23 -20.37 -13.42 2.11
C SER A 23 -19.57 -13.71 0.84
N GLY A 24 -18.99 -12.65 0.27
CA GLY A 24 -18.04 -12.72 -0.84
C GLY A 24 -18.65 -13.38 -2.07
N ALA A 25 -17.92 -14.32 -2.65
CA ALA A 25 -18.38 -15.12 -3.78
C ALA A 25 -19.29 -16.30 -3.38
N ALA A 26 -19.50 -16.54 -2.08
CA ALA A 26 -20.33 -17.64 -1.56
C ALA A 26 -21.74 -17.20 -1.13
N VAL A 27 -22.21 -16.04 -1.58
CA VAL A 27 -23.60 -15.60 -1.36
C VAL A 27 -24.57 -16.66 -1.93
N PRO A 28 -25.52 -17.20 -1.15
CA PRO A 28 -26.39 -18.28 -1.60
C PRO A 28 -27.61 -17.75 -2.37
N HIS A 29 -27.39 -17.22 -3.59
CA HIS A 29 -28.44 -16.55 -4.37
C HIS A 29 -29.69 -17.41 -4.58
N ALA A 30 -29.56 -18.72 -4.83
CA ALA A 30 -30.73 -19.57 -5.05
C ALA A 30 -31.61 -19.72 -3.79
N LEU A 31 -31.00 -19.76 -2.60
CA LEU A 31 -31.75 -19.73 -1.34
C LEU A 31 -32.40 -18.38 -1.10
N ILE A 32 -31.69 -17.30 -1.38
CA ILE A 32 -32.18 -15.94 -1.21
C ILE A 32 -33.38 -15.73 -2.13
N ASP A 33 -33.29 -16.08 -3.40
CA ASP A 33 -34.40 -15.98 -4.36
C ASP A 33 -35.61 -16.78 -3.90
N SER A 34 -35.40 -18.03 -3.45
CA SER A 34 -36.44 -18.86 -2.84
C SER A 34 -37.11 -18.18 -1.65
N MET A 35 -36.31 -17.62 -0.73
CA MET A 35 -36.78 -16.90 0.46
C MET A 35 -37.61 -15.67 0.08
N LEU A 36 -37.18 -14.91 -0.91
CA LEU A 36 -37.85 -13.70 -1.38
C LEU A 36 -39.21 -13.97 -2.04
N THR A 37 -39.48 -15.19 -2.53
CA THR A 37 -40.84 -15.56 -3.03
C THR A 37 -41.91 -15.56 -1.94
N GLN A 38 -41.50 -15.61 -0.67
CA GLN A 38 -42.38 -15.63 0.50
C GLN A 38 -42.35 -14.29 1.26
N ALA A 39 -41.83 -13.22 0.66
CA ALA A 39 -41.63 -11.93 1.32
C ALA A 39 -42.90 -11.32 1.93
N GLN A 40 -44.08 -11.65 1.41
CA GLN A 40 -45.38 -11.22 1.94
C GLN A 40 -45.65 -11.69 3.38
N PHE A 41 -44.95 -12.71 3.87
CA PHE A 41 -45.09 -13.22 5.23
C PHE A 41 -44.10 -12.61 6.22
N TYR A 42 -43.06 -11.93 5.74
CA TYR A 42 -42.05 -11.33 6.61
C TYR A 42 -42.53 -10.00 7.19
N LYS A 43 -42.16 -9.78 8.45
CA LYS A 43 -42.44 -8.56 9.20
C LYS A 43 -41.20 -8.22 10.01
N ASP A 44 -40.65 -7.03 9.77
CA ASP A 44 -39.47 -6.52 10.48
C ASP A 44 -38.26 -7.47 10.46
N VAL A 45 -38.09 -8.25 9.38
CA VAL A 45 -36.95 -9.17 9.24
C VAL A 45 -35.70 -8.36 8.89
N VAL A 46 -34.60 -8.59 9.62
CA VAL A 46 -33.32 -7.91 9.36
C VAL A 46 -32.41 -8.83 8.55
N ILE A 47 -31.99 -8.39 7.37
CA ILE A 47 -31.04 -9.13 6.53
C ILE A 47 -29.64 -8.61 6.81
N SER A 48 -28.83 -9.40 7.51
CA SER A 48 -27.46 -9.05 7.90
C SER A 48 -26.44 -9.69 6.95
N HIS A 49 -25.49 -8.92 6.45
CA HIS A 49 -24.40 -9.46 5.61
C HIS A 49 -23.11 -8.63 5.74
N THR A 50 -22.04 -9.10 5.11
CA THR A 50 -20.80 -8.33 4.93
C THR A 50 -20.63 -7.96 3.44
N TYR A 51 -19.39 -7.90 2.93
CA TYR A 51 -19.17 -7.71 1.50
C TYR A 51 -19.78 -8.87 0.70
N THR A 52 -20.54 -8.56 -0.34
CA THR A 52 -21.22 -9.53 -1.21
C THR A 52 -20.83 -9.28 -2.65
N LEU A 53 -20.62 -10.34 -3.42
CA LEU A 53 -20.40 -10.27 -4.86
C LEU A 53 -21.65 -10.73 -5.62
N GLY A 54 -21.98 -10.04 -6.72
CA GLY A 54 -23.20 -10.27 -7.50
C GLY A 54 -24.37 -9.38 -7.09
N GLN A 55 -25.56 -9.69 -7.61
CA GLN A 55 -26.78 -8.90 -7.37
C GLN A 55 -27.25 -9.01 -5.92
N ILE A 56 -27.84 -7.93 -5.39
CA ILE A 56 -28.41 -7.87 -4.04
C ILE A 56 -29.92 -7.59 -4.03
N PRO A 57 -30.77 -8.46 -4.61
CA PRO A 57 -32.21 -8.19 -4.82
C PRO A 57 -33.00 -7.89 -3.54
N TRP A 58 -32.51 -8.32 -2.37
CA TRP A 58 -33.15 -8.06 -1.07
C TRP A 58 -33.16 -6.59 -0.64
N VAL A 59 -32.39 -5.71 -1.30
CA VAL A 59 -32.41 -4.27 -1.03
C VAL A 59 -33.42 -3.49 -1.88
N ASP A 60 -34.23 -4.16 -2.70
CA ASP A 60 -35.27 -3.53 -3.51
C ASP A 60 -36.33 -2.83 -2.62
N VAL A 61 -36.83 -1.67 -3.08
CA VAL A 61 -37.84 -0.87 -2.37
C VAL A 61 -39.13 -1.64 -2.10
N LYS A 62 -39.50 -2.61 -2.96
CA LYS A 62 -40.70 -3.44 -2.75
C LYS A 62 -40.66 -4.26 -1.45
N TYR A 63 -39.47 -4.47 -0.89
CA TYR A 63 -39.27 -5.22 0.35
C TYR A 63 -39.21 -4.36 1.61
N ALA A 64 -39.18 -3.02 1.50
CA ALA A 64 -38.90 -2.12 2.62
C ALA A 64 -39.90 -2.19 3.78
N GLY A 65 -41.12 -2.69 3.57
CA GLY A 65 -42.12 -2.91 4.62
C GLY A 65 -42.06 -4.28 5.30
N ALA A 66 -41.28 -5.21 4.76
CA ALA A 66 -41.17 -6.59 5.24
C ALA A 66 -39.78 -6.90 5.79
N MET A 67 -38.75 -6.32 5.16
CA MET A 67 -37.35 -6.57 5.44
C MET A 67 -36.55 -5.26 5.49
N ARG A 68 -35.50 -5.26 6.30
CA ARG A 68 -34.51 -4.19 6.36
C ARG A 68 -33.10 -4.77 6.22
N ALA A 69 -32.32 -4.21 5.29
CA ALA A 69 -30.95 -4.63 5.08
C ALA A 69 -30.01 -3.98 6.10
N HIS A 70 -29.08 -4.76 6.63
CA HIS A 70 -28.06 -4.36 7.58
C HIS A 70 -26.71 -4.92 7.10
N THR A 71 -25.67 -4.09 7.05
CA THR A 71 -24.34 -4.55 6.62
C THR A 71 -23.22 -4.07 7.51
N PHE A 72 -22.12 -4.82 7.49
CA PHE A 72 -20.82 -4.42 8.02
C PHE A 72 -19.87 -3.88 6.95
N PHE A 73 -20.26 -3.92 5.68
CA PHE A 73 -19.48 -3.41 4.56
C PHE A 73 -20.38 -2.98 3.39
N LEU A 74 -20.14 -1.80 2.81
CA LEU A 74 -20.97 -1.28 1.73
C LEU A 74 -20.44 -1.65 0.34
N THR A 75 -21.34 -2.13 -0.50
CA THR A 75 -21.22 -2.08 -1.97
C THR A 75 -21.90 -0.82 -2.50
N ALA A 76 -21.72 -0.48 -3.77
CA ALA A 76 -22.35 0.70 -4.37
C ALA A 76 -23.89 0.70 -4.24
N GLU A 77 -24.52 -0.44 -4.51
CA GLU A 77 -25.97 -0.63 -4.41
C GLU A 77 -26.46 -0.54 -2.95
N MET A 78 -25.72 -1.14 -2.01
CA MET A 78 -26.04 -1.05 -0.58
C MET A 78 -25.87 0.38 -0.05
N GLY A 79 -24.85 1.10 -0.51
CA GLY A 79 -24.65 2.53 -0.22
C GLY A 79 -25.83 3.38 -0.72
N ALA A 80 -26.36 3.09 -1.91
CA ALA A 80 -27.56 3.76 -2.41
C ALA A 80 -28.80 3.48 -1.55
N ALA A 81 -28.98 2.26 -1.05
CA ALA A 81 -30.06 1.93 -0.12
C ALA A 81 -29.91 2.65 1.23
N LEU A 82 -28.68 2.76 1.75
CA LEU A 82 -28.36 3.48 2.98
C LEU A 82 -28.68 4.97 2.86
N ARG A 83 -28.23 5.63 1.77
CA ARG A 83 -28.53 7.05 1.50
C ARG A 83 -30.03 7.32 1.38
N ALA A 84 -30.80 6.34 0.92
CA ALA A 84 -32.26 6.43 0.85
C ALA A 84 -32.97 6.12 2.19
N GLY A 85 -32.24 5.85 3.28
CA GLY A 85 -32.79 5.52 4.60
C GLY A 85 -33.35 4.09 4.73
N ARG A 86 -33.12 3.22 3.74
CA ARG A 86 -33.71 1.88 3.64
C ARG A 86 -32.82 0.76 4.18
N ALA A 87 -31.59 1.08 4.57
CA ALA A 87 -30.62 0.14 5.08
C ALA A 87 -29.85 0.71 6.28
N ASP A 88 -29.16 -0.18 7.01
CA ASP A 88 -28.30 0.15 8.14
C ASP A 88 -26.85 -0.29 7.88
N TYR A 89 -25.89 0.45 8.45
CA TYR A 89 -24.47 0.15 8.42
C TYR A 89 -23.92 0.13 9.85
N THR A 90 -23.26 -0.97 10.23
CA THR A 90 -22.55 -1.09 11.51
C THR A 90 -21.05 -1.09 11.27
N PRO A 91 -20.33 -0.01 11.63
CA PRO A 91 -18.89 0.05 11.48
C PRO A 91 -18.20 -0.82 12.53
N CYS A 92 -17.38 -1.78 12.09
CA CYS A 92 -16.46 -2.52 12.96
C CYS A 92 -15.31 -3.14 12.15
N PRO A 93 -14.17 -3.44 12.79
CA PRO A 93 -13.14 -4.28 12.19
C PRO A 93 -13.71 -5.64 11.78
N PHE A 94 -13.22 -6.18 10.67
CA PHE A 94 -13.74 -7.46 10.16
C PHE A 94 -13.47 -8.64 11.11
N SER A 95 -12.38 -8.56 11.88
CA SER A 95 -12.00 -9.49 12.95
C SER A 95 -12.96 -9.49 14.14
N ASP A 96 -13.69 -8.40 14.39
CA ASP A 96 -14.60 -8.26 15.53
C ASP A 96 -16.00 -8.84 15.26
N ILE A 97 -16.40 -8.96 13.99
CA ILE A 97 -17.75 -9.44 13.60
C ILE A 97 -18.09 -10.82 14.21
N PRO A 98 -17.21 -11.84 14.18
CA PRO A 98 -17.46 -13.12 14.85
C PRO A 98 -17.81 -12.97 16.34
N ARG A 99 -17.13 -12.05 17.05
CA ARG A 99 -17.39 -11.79 18.46
C ARG A 99 -18.76 -11.16 18.65
N LEU A 100 -19.14 -10.18 17.82
CA LEU A 100 -20.49 -9.57 17.84
C LEU A 100 -21.61 -10.61 17.70
N PHE A 101 -21.40 -11.66 16.90
CA PHE A 101 -22.34 -12.78 16.75
C PHE A 101 -22.34 -13.66 18.00
N SER A 102 -21.17 -14.08 18.48
CA SER A 102 -21.04 -15.01 19.61
C SER A 102 -21.54 -14.42 20.93
N GLU A 103 -21.31 -13.12 21.17
CA GLU A 103 -21.79 -12.37 22.33
C GLU A 103 -23.24 -11.90 22.18
N ARG A 104 -23.85 -12.15 21.02
CA ARG A 104 -25.23 -11.76 20.68
C ARG A 104 -25.50 -10.26 20.78
N LEU A 105 -24.48 -9.42 20.60
CA LEU A 105 -24.65 -7.99 20.35
C LEU A 105 -25.31 -7.78 18.98
N VAL A 106 -24.98 -8.65 18.02
CA VAL A 106 -25.70 -8.83 16.76
C VAL A 106 -26.19 -10.28 16.71
N PRO A 107 -27.35 -10.62 17.28
CA PRO A 107 -27.85 -11.98 17.29
C PRO A 107 -28.19 -12.44 15.86
N ILE A 108 -27.89 -13.70 15.54
CA ILE A 108 -28.28 -14.33 14.28
C ILE A 108 -29.33 -15.39 14.61
N ASP A 109 -30.53 -15.28 14.02
CA ASP A 109 -31.58 -16.29 14.19
C ASP A 109 -31.48 -17.38 13.12
N VAL A 110 -31.26 -16.97 11.86
CA VAL A 110 -31.15 -17.88 10.72
C VAL A 110 -29.90 -17.52 9.93
N ALA A 111 -29.09 -18.51 9.54
CA ALA A 111 -27.96 -18.31 8.62
C ALA A 111 -28.23 -19.05 7.31
N LEU A 112 -28.20 -18.32 6.20
CA LEU A 112 -28.21 -18.85 4.85
C LEU A 112 -26.78 -18.90 4.32
N ILE A 113 -26.31 -20.09 3.99
CA ILE A 113 -24.94 -20.32 3.52
C ILE A 113 -24.94 -21.05 2.19
N GLN A 114 -23.84 -20.95 1.45
CA GLN A 114 -23.54 -21.81 0.31
C GLN A 114 -22.38 -22.75 0.68
N CYS A 115 -22.45 -24.01 0.28
CA CYS A 115 -21.41 -25.00 0.58
C CYS A 115 -21.28 -26.05 -0.53
N SER A 116 -20.20 -26.83 -0.48
CA SER A 116 -20.03 -28.02 -1.32
C SER A 116 -21.06 -29.11 -0.98
N PRO A 117 -21.18 -30.15 -1.83
CA PRO A 117 -21.80 -31.41 -1.44
C PRO A 117 -21.12 -32.03 -0.22
N PRO A 118 -21.84 -32.82 0.60
CA PRO A 118 -21.25 -33.52 1.72
C PRO A 118 -20.27 -34.59 1.25
N ASP A 119 -19.17 -34.76 1.98
CA ASP A 119 -18.25 -35.87 1.84
C ASP A 119 -18.79 -37.16 2.51
N ALA A 120 -18.00 -38.24 2.41
CA ALA A 120 -18.37 -39.54 2.95
C ALA A 120 -18.52 -39.55 4.49
N ASP A 121 -17.89 -38.60 5.17
CA ASP A 121 -17.91 -38.46 6.64
C ASP A 121 -19.03 -37.53 7.12
N GLY A 122 -19.85 -37.00 6.20
CA GLY A 122 -20.97 -36.12 6.52
C GLY A 122 -20.54 -34.66 6.76
N TYR A 123 -19.49 -34.20 6.10
CA TYR A 123 -19.06 -32.79 6.15
C TYR A 123 -19.22 -32.09 4.81
N VAL A 124 -19.71 -30.86 4.85
CA VAL A 124 -19.64 -29.92 3.71
C VAL A 124 -18.49 -28.94 3.92
N SER A 125 -18.03 -28.30 2.84
CA SER A 125 -17.07 -27.21 2.87
C SER A 125 -17.77 -25.88 2.59
N LEU A 126 -17.50 -24.84 3.40
CA LEU A 126 -17.87 -23.44 3.12
C LEU A 126 -17.13 -22.87 1.88
N GLY A 127 -16.07 -23.54 1.43
CA GLY A 127 -15.37 -23.23 0.21
C GLY A 127 -14.66 -21.89 0.25
N VAL A 128 -15.10 -20.97 -0.59
CA VAL A 128 -14.40 -19.69 -0.85
C VAL A 128 -14.66 -18.61 0.21
N SER A 129 -15.59 -18.80 1.16
CA SER A 129 -15.87 -17.84 2.22
C SER A 129 -16.02 -18.53 3.57
N VAL A 130 -14.96 -18.53 4.39
CA VAL A 130 -14.99 -19.05 5.77
C VAL A 130 -15.22 -17.92 6.76
N ASP A 131 -14.37 -16.90 6.67
CA ASP A 131 -14.49 -15.58 7.28
C ASP A 131 -15.35 -15.50 8.56
N VAL A 132 -16.45 -14.75 8.50
CA VAL A 132 -17.47 -14.60 9.54
C VAL A 132 -18.60 -15.60 9.35
N VAL A 133 -18.73 -16.23 8.18
CA VAL A 133 -19.77 -17.23 7.87
C VAL A 133 -19.72 -18.37 8.86
N LYS A 134 -18.52 -18.86 9.21
CA LYS A 134 -18.36 -19.90 10.22
C LYS A 134 -18.93 -19.50 11.58
N ALA A 135 -18.73 -18.25 11.98
CA ALA A 135 -19.24 -17.71 13.23
C ALA A 135 -20.76 -17.52 13.19
N ALA A 136 -21.31 -17.09 12.05
CA ALA A 136 -22.76 -17.01 11.84
C ALA A 136 -23.40 -18.40 11.92
N VAL A 137 -22.80 -19.42 11.28
CA VAL A 137 -23.25 -20.81 11.40
C VAL A 137 -23.20 -21.30 12.84
N LYS A 138 -22.14 -21.01 13.60
CA LYS A 138 -22.08 -21.40 15.02
C LYS A 138 -23.13 -20.68 15.89
N SER A 139 -23.45 -19.43 15.58
CA SER A 139 -24.30 -18.57 16.41
C SER A 139 -25.79 -18.67 16.08
N ALA A 140 -26.14 -19.03 14.84
CA ALA A 140 -27.52 -19.08 14.37
C ALA A 140 -28.38 -20.09 15.13
N ARG A 141 -29.69 -19.87 15.24
CA ARG A 141 -30.61 -20.88 15.75
C ARG A 141 -30.93 -21.92 14.68
N ARG A 142 -31.00 -21.49 13.43
CA ARG A 142 -31.24 -22.34 12.26
C ARG A 142 -30.22 -22.07 11.15
N VAL A 143 -29.80 -23.11 10.45
CA VAL A 143 -28.89 -23.02 9.30
C VAL A 143 -29.56 -23.64 8.08
N VAL A 144 -29.59 -22.87 7.00
CA VAL A 144 -30.12 -23.29 5.70
C VAL A 144 -28.99 -23.23 4.67
N ALA A 145 -28.72 -24.35 3.99
CA ALA A 145 -27.57 -24.45 3.10
C ALA A 145 -27.98 -24.62 1.62
N GLN A 146 -27.38 -23.84 0.74
CA GLN A 146 -27.37 -24.10 -0.69
C GLN A 146 -26.21 -25.05 -0.98
N ILE A 147 -26.54 -26.27 -1.39
CA ILE A 147 -25.54 -27.26 -1.82
C ILE A 147 -25.24 -27.00 -3.29
N ASN A 148 -24.02 -26.54 -3.57
CA ASN A 148 -23.53 -26.24 -4.91
C ASN A 148 -22.34 -27.15 -5.25
N PRO A 149 -22.47 -28.08 -6.21
CA PRO A 149 -21.36 -28.93 -6.68
C PRO A 149 -20.15 -28.17 -7.22
N LYS A 150 -20.33 -26.90 -7.64
CA LYS A 150 -19.24 -26.03 -8.12
C LYS A 150 -18.51 -25.28 -7.01
N MET A 151 -18.98 -25.34 -5.76
CA MET A 151 -18.28 -24.74 -4.62
C MET A 151 -16.99 -25.51 -4.32
N PRO A 152 -15.81 -24.86 -4.35
CA PRO A 152 -14.55 -25.50 -4.00
C PRO A 152 -14.57 -26.14 -2.60
N VAL A 153 -13.92 -27.29 -2.47
CA VAL A 153 -13.63 -27.92 -1.18
C VAL A 153 -12.27 -27.42 -0.70
N THR A 154 -12.25 -26.53 0.29
CA THR A 154 -11.02 -25.90 0.79
C THR A 154 -10.62 -26.47 2.15
N GLY A 155 -9.34 -26.33 2.52
CA GLY A 155 -8.81 -26.80 3.81
C GLY A 155 -9.14 -25.88 5.00
N GLY A 156 -8.55 -26.18 6.16
CA GLY A 156 -8.66 -25.35 7.37
C GLY A 156 -10.03 -25.40 8.05
N ASP A 157 -10.56 -24.23 8.44
CA ASP A 157 -11.79 -24.07 9.22
C ASP A 157 -13.08 -24.16 8.38
N SER A 158 -12.98 -24.51 7.09
CA SER A 158 -14.08 -24.55 6.12
C SER A 158 -15.15 -25.62 6.41
N LYS A 159 -14.80 -26.70 7.10
CA LYS A 159 -15.67 -27.88 7.28
C LYS A 159 -16.85 -27.63 8.20
N ILE A 160 -18.06 -28.04 7.81
CA ILE A 160 -19.28 -27.99 8.63
C ILE A 160 -19.93 -29.38 8.61
N SER A 161 -20.27 -29.93 9.78
CA SER A 161 -21.05 -31.16 9.86
C SER A 161 -22.47 -30.93 9.31
N ILE A 162 -23.00 -31.86 8.53
CA ILE A 162 -24.39 -31.82 8.05
C ILE A 162 -25.43 -31.82 9.17
N GLU A 163 -25.06 -32.25 10.39
CA GLU A 163 -25.91 -32.18 11.57
C GLU A 163 -26.17 -30.73 12.01
N ARG A 164 -25.25 -29.81 11.66
CA ARG A 164 -25.43 -28.38 11.93
C ARG A 164 -26.44 -27.73 10.99
N ILE A 165 -26.76 -28.38 9.87
CA ILE A 165 -27.63 -27.87 8.81
C ILE A 165 -29.06 -28.39 9.04
N ASP A 166 -29.99 -27.46 9.26
CA ASP A 166 -31.40 -27.79 9.49
C ASP A 166 -32.12 -28.07 8.17
N TYR A 167 -31.91 -27.21 7.17
CA TYR A 167 -32.54 -27.29 5.86
C TYR A 167 -31.53 -27.12 4.72
N TYR A 168 -31.80 -27.70 3.55
CA TYR A 168 -30.93 -27.52 2.39
C TYR A 168 -31.71 -27.41 1.08
N LEU A 169 -31.11 -26.73 0.11
CA LEU A 169 -31.53 -26.68 -1.29
C LEU A 169 -30.34 -27.08 -2.16
N GLU A 170 -30.52 -28.05 -3.05
CA GLU A 170 -29.53 -28.34 -4.09
C GLU A 170 -29.72 -27.36 -5.25
N ALA A 171 -28.69 -26.56 -5.52
CA ALA A 171 -28.70 -25.63 -6.64
C ALA A 171 -27.27 -25.40 -7.13
N GLU A 172 -26.99 -25.91 -8.32
CA GLU A 172 -25.75 -25.64 -9.04
C GLU A 172 -25.75 -24.18 -9.53
N ALA A 173 -24.68 -23.46 -9.25
CA ALA A 173 -24.48 -22.09 -9.73
C ALA A 173 -22.99 -21.82 -9.95
N ASP A 174 -22.67 -21.04 -10.98
CA ASP A 174 -21.31 -20.50 -11.12
C ASP A 174 -21.05 -19.47 -10.02
N LEU A 175 -19.86 -19.49 -9.43
CA LEU A 175 -19.45 -18.48 -8.48
C LEU A 175 -19.16 -17.17 -9.22
N PRO A 176 -19.59 -16.01 -8.70
CA PRO A 176 -19.35 -14.74 -9.36
C PRO A 176 -17.85 -14.42 -9.43
N GLU A 177 -17.45 -13.82 -10.55
CA GLU A 177 -16.05 -13.48 -10.82
C GLU A 177 -15.78 -11.98 -10.61
N LEU A 178 -14.56 -11.62 -10.22
CA LEU A 178 -14.12 -10.24 -10.05
C LEU A 178 -12.70 -10.05 -10.60
N PHE A 179 -12.48 -8.96 -11.33
CA PHE A 179 -11.21 -8.64 -11.97
C PHE A 179 -10.77 -7.23 -11.65
N PHE A 180 -9.46 -7.03 -11.55
CA PHE A 180 -8.83 -5.72 -11.28
C PHE A 180 -7.87 -5.37 -12.41
N PRO A 181 -8.36 -4.80 -13.53
CA PRO A 181 -7.47 -4.29 -14.56
C PRO A 181 -6.68 -3.09 -14.05
N LEU A 182 -5.49 -2.89 -14.60
CA LEU A 182 -4.76 -1.64 -14.42
C LEU A 182 -5.56 -0.51 -15.07
N GLU A 183 -5.83 0.56 -14.32
CA GLU A 183 -6.72 1.64 -14.73
C GLU A 183 -5.97 2.79 -15.45
N CYS A 184 -4.73 3.09 -15.04
CA CYS A 184 -3.92 4.17 -15.63
C CYS A 184 -2.43 4.06 -15.29
N ASP A 185 -1.60 4.82 -16.01
CA ASP A 185 -0.14 4.88 -15.80
C ASP A 185 0.26 5.38 -14.40
N ALA A 186 -0.52 6.31 -13.83
CA ALA A 186 -0.29 6.79 -12.48
C ALA A 186 -0.42 5.65 -11.45
N GLN A 187 -1.42 4.78 -11.61
CA GLN A 187 -1.59 3.60 -10.77
C GLN A 187 -0.41 2.63 -10.92
N ALA A 188 0.05 2.37 -12.15
CA ALA A 188 1.23 1.52 -12.38
C ALA A 188 2.48 2.10 -11.70
N LYS A 189 2.70 3.42 -11.82
CA LYS A 189 3.86 4.07 -11.21
C LYS A 189 3.80 4.03 -9.68
N ALA A 190 2.63 4.24 -9.09
CA ALA A 190 2.45 4.09 -7.65
C ALA A 190 2.71 2.64 -7.19
N ALA A 191 2.28 1.65 -7.99
CA ALA A 191 2.53 0.24 -7.72
C ALA A 191 4.02 -0.11 -7.76
N GLU A 192 4.75 0.39 -8.76
CA GLU A 192 6.21 0.24 -8.86
C GLU A 192 6.92 0.81 -7.63
N TYR A 193 6.53 2.00 -7.16
CA TYR A 193 7.09 2.58 -5.94
C TYR A 193 6.74 1.78 -4.69
N ALA A 194 5.52 1.24 -4.59
CA ALA A 194 5.13 0.40 -3.47
C ALA A 194 5.91 -0.93 -3.46
N ALA A 195 6.17 -1.52 -4.63
CA ALA A 195 6.97 -2.74 -4.75
C ALA A 195 8.40 -2.57 -4.24
N HIS A 196 9.00 -1.38 -4.37
CA HIS A 196 10.31 -1.08 -3.76
C HIS A 196 10.34 -1.13 -2.22
N LEU A 197 9.18 -1.20 -1.56
CA LEU A 197 9.06 -1.40 -0.12
C LEU A 197 8.87 -2.88 0.26
N VAL A 198 8.74 -3.77 -0.72
CA VAL A 198 8.66 -5.22 -0.48
C VAL A 198 10.06 -5.79 -0.63
N ASP A 199 10.47 -6.61 0.34
CA ASP A 199 11.75 -7.31 0.31
C ASP A 199 11.51 -8.79 0.02
N ASP A 200 12.51 -9.47 -0.52
CA ASP A 200 12.50 -10.94 -0.60
C ASP A 200 12.29 -11.53 0.81
N GLY A 201 11.51 -12.61 0.90
CA GLY A 201 11.10 -13.19 2.17
C GLY A 201 9.97 -12.46 2.90
N ALA A 202 9.39 -11.40 2.33
CA ALA A 202 8.23 -10.73 2.93
C ALA A 202 6.97 -11.59 2.93
N THR A 203 6.17 -11.46 3.99
CA THR A 203 4.80 -12.00 4.05
C THR A 203 3.82 -10.93 3.61
N ILE A 204 3.01 -11.18 2.59
CA ILE A 204 2.17 -10.15 1.95
C ILE A 204 0.67 -10.32 2.23
N GLN A 205 0.02 -9.19 2.45
CA GLN A 205 -1.42 -8.99 2.37
C GLN A 205 -1.72 -7.82 1.43
N ALA A 206 -2.70 -7.98 0.55
CA ALA A 206 -3.20 -6.91 -0.31
C ALA A 206 -4.73 -6.79 -0.20
N GLY A 207 -5.24 -5.55 -0.26
CA GLY A 207 -6.66 -5.26 -0.27
C GLY A 207 -7.34 -5.69 -1.57
N LEU A 208 -8.67 -5.55 -1.59
CA LEU A 208 -9.51 -5.81 -2.77
C LEU A 208 -9.77 -4.50 -3.53
N SER A 209 -8.71 -3.87 -4.07
CA SER A 209 -8.80 -2.64 -4.87
C SER A 209 -7.83 -2.66 -6.05
N ALA A 210 -8.12 -1.89 -7.09
CA ALA A 210 -7.25 -1.81 -8.26
C ALA A 210 -5.81 -1.38 -7.90
N GLY A 211 -5.64 -0.37 -7.03
CA GLY A 211 -4.32 0.08 -6.61
C GLY A 211 -3.52 -0.98 -5.84
N SER A 212 -4.16 -1.70 -4.91
CA SER A 212 -3.48 -2.74 -4.14
C SER A 212 -3.16 -4.00 -4.97
N GLN A 213 -4.05 -4.37 -5.91
CA GLN A 213 -3.81 -5.49 -6.83
C GLN A 213 -2.74 -5.15 -7.88
N ALA A 214 -2.62 -3.89 -8.30
CA ALA A 214 -1.53 -3.46 -9.18
C ALA A 214 -0.15 -3.67 -8.54
N VAL A 215 0.00 -3.46 -7.23
CA VAL A 215 1.27 -3.74 -6.51
C VAL A 215 1.66 -5.20 -6.65
N LEU A 216 0.72 -6.16 -6.54
CA LEU A 216 1.01 -7.58 -6.70
C LEU A 216 1.61 -7.92 -8.08
N GLY A 217 1.19 -7.20 -9.12
CA GLY A 217 1.71 -7.35 -10.49
C GLY A 217 3.20 -7.05 -10.60
N GLU A 218 3.72 -6.15 -9.75
CA GLU A 218 5.13 -5.76 -9.71
C GLU A 218 6.01 -6.73 -8.88
N LEU A 219 5.39 -7.69 -8.17
CA LEU A 219 6.12 -8.58 -7.26
C LEU A 219 6.66 -9.86 -7.92
N ARG A 220 6.44 -10.07 -9.22
CA ARG A 220 6.75 -11.35 -9.92
C ARG A 220 8.23 -11.75 -9.89
N ASN A 221 9.13 -10.79 -9.70
CA ASN A 221 10.58 -11.03 -9.65
C ASN A 221 11.14 -11.19 -8.22
N HIS A 222 10.31 -10.99 -7.20
CA HIS A 222 10.71 -11.22 -5.81
C HIS A 222 10.83 -12.72 -5.55
N LYS A 223 11.50 -13.08 -4.45
CA LYS A 223 11.75 -14.46 -4.06
C LYS A 223 11.28 -14.72 -2.65
N HIS A 224 10.86 -15.97 -2.44
CA HIS A 224 10.54 -16.52 -1.13
C HIS A 224 9.44 -15.75 -0.38
N LEU A 225 8.56 -15.09 -1.12
CA LEU A 225 7.42 -14.39 -0.52
C LEU A 225 6.49 -15.40 0.16
N GLY A 226 5.80 -14.93 1.20
CA GLY A 226 4.71 -15.66 1.84
C GLY A 226 3.38 -14.93 1.73
N ILE A 227 2.28 -15.65 1.90
CA ILE A 227 0.92 -15.10 1.87
C ILE A 227 0.22 -15.39 3.19
N TYR A 228 -0.20 -14.31 3.84
CA TYR A 228 -1.11 -14.30 4.99
C TYR A 228 -2.06 -13.11 4.76
N THR A 229 -3.27 -13.36 4.27
CA THR A 229 -4.14 -12.31 3.73
C THR A 229 -5.59 -12.48 4.16
N GLY A 230 -6.41 -11.43 4.15
CA GLY A 230 -7.86 -11.62 4.27
C GLY A 230 -8.47 -12.31 3.04
N ILE A 231 -8.07 -11.85 1.85
CA ILE A 231 -8.64 -12.30 0.58
C ILE A 231 -7.51 -12.78 -0.32
N PHE A 232 -7.65 -14.00 -0.84
CA PHE A 232 -6.75 -14.57 -1.84
C PHE A 232 -7.33 -14.31 -3.24
N THR A 233 -6.51 -13.73 -4.12
CA THR A 233 -6.93 -13.24 -5.44
C THR A 233 -6.11 -13.86 -6.57
N ASP A 234 -6.47 -13.58 -7.83
CA ASP A 234 -5.72 -14.02 -9.00
C ASP A 234 -4.26 -13.55 -8.98
N GLY A 235 -3.99 -12.32 -8.55
CA GLY A 235 -2.63 -11.79 -8.45
C GLY A 235 -1.76 -12.63 -7.50
N MET A 236 -2.33 -13.11 -6.40
CA MET A 236 -1.65 -13.99 -5.45
C MET A 236 -1.43 -15.40 -6.01
N MET A 237 -2.42 -15.96 -6.71
CA MET A 237 -2.26 -17.23 -7.43
C MET A 237 -1.14 -17.13 -8.49
N ASP A 238 -1.07 -16.02 -9.21
CA ASP A 238 -0.03 -15.77 -10.22
C ASP A 238 1.37 -15.72 -9.60
N LEU A 239 1.52 -15.09 -8.43
CA LEU A 239 2.80 -15.04 -7.71
C LEU A 239 3.24 -16.42 -7.20
N VAL A 240 2.29 -17.26 -6.78
CA VAL A 240 2.58 -18.67 -6.47
C VAL A 240 3.02 -19.42 -7.73
N LYS A 241 2.29 -19.26 -8.84
CA LYS A 241 2.58 -19.98 -10.10
C LYS A 241 3.91 -19.57 -10.73
N CYS A 242 4.34 -18.31 -10.58
CA CYS A 242 5.63 -17.86 -11.11
C CYS A 242 6.81 -18.12 -10.15
N GLY A 243 6.56 -18.71 -8.98
CA GLY A 243 7.59 -19.07 -8.00
C GLY A 243 8.09 -17.90 -7.14
N ALA A 244 7.46 -16.73 -7.22
CA ALA A 244 7.78 -15.61 -6.33
C ALA A 244 7.33 -15.90 -4.88
N VAL A 245 6.21 -16.60 -4.73
CA VAL A 245 5.66 -17.06 -3.44
C VAL A 245 5.92 -18.55 -3.27
N ASP A 246 6.59 -18.91 -2.18
CA ASP A 246 6.78 -20.29 -1.72
C ASP A 246 6.40 -20.49 -0.23
N ASN A 247 6.06 -19.41 0.47
CA ASN A 247 5.73 -19.40 1.91
C ASN A 247 6.84 -19.96 2.82
N SER A 248 8.10 -19.96 2.38
CA SER A 248 9.21 -20.60 3.10
C SER A 248 9.80 -19.78 4.26
N MET A 249 9.49 -18.48 4.33
CA MET A 249 10.10 -17.53 5.27
C MET A 249 9.09 -16.70 6.06
N LYS A 250 7.85 -17.20 6.25
CA LYS A 250 6.85 -16.45 7.04
C LYS A 250 7.14 -16.52 8.54
N GLY A 251 7.85 -17.55 9.01
CA GLY A 251 8.14 -17.79 10.42
C GLY A 251 7.00 -18.49 11.16
N ILE A 252 5.76 -18.30 10.71
CA ILE A 252 4.59 -19.06 11.14
C ILE A 252 3.79 -19.55 9.93
N HIS A 253 3.21 -20.75 10.04
CA HIS A 253 2.45 -21.39 8.95
C HIS A 253 3.23 -21.50 7.64
N ASP A 254 4.53 -21.80 7.70
CA ASP A 254 5.37 -21.94 6.51
C ASP A 254 4.83 -23.03 5.56
N GLY A 255 5.06 -22.83 4.26
CA GLY A 255 4.64 -23.76 3.20
C GLY A 255 3.18 -23.64 2.74
N VAL A 256 2.33 -22.85 3.40
CA VAL A 256 0.91 -22.65 3.02
C VAL A 256 0.54 -21.18 2.90
N CYS A 257 -0.40 -20.85 2.01
CA CYS A 257 -1.06 -19.55 1.96
C CYS A 257 -2.23 -19.54 2.95
N VAL A 258 -2.25 -18.56 3.87
CA VAL A 258 -3.34 -18.43 4.85
C VAL A 258 -4.30 -17.35 4.40
N THR A 259 -5.60 -17.67 4.33
CA THR A 259 -6.66 -16.71 3.92
C THR A 259 -7.99 -16.98 4.62
N ASN A 260 -8.97 -16.07 4.55
CA ASN A 260 -10.35 -16.33 5.00
C ASN A 260 -11.38 -16.27 3.88
N GLN A 261 -11.02 -15.68 2.75
CA GLN A 261 -11.81 -15.57 1.53
C GLN A 261 -10.96 -15.85 0.28
N VAL A 262 -11.63 -16.31 -0.79
CA VAL A 262 -11.08 -16.42 -2.15
C VAL A 262 -12.04 -15.69 -3.09
N ILE A 263 -11.56 -14.67 -3.80
CA ILE A 263 -12.37 -13.87 -4.72
C ILE A 263 -11.55 -13.57 -5.95
N GLY A 264 -12.09 -13.90 -7.13
CA GLY A 264 -11.35 -13.72 -8.38
C GLY A 264 -12.00 -14.42 -9.55
N SER A 265 -11.19 -14.95 -10.46
CA SER A 265 -11.66 -15.68 -11.64
C SER A 265 -12.07 -17.13 -11.34
N ARG A 266 -12.74 -17.75 -12.31
CA ARG A 266 -13.02 -19.19 -12.30
C ARG A 266 -11.75 -20.04 -12.14
N LYS A 267 -10.63 -19.63 -12.76
CA LYS A 267 -9.34 -20.35 -12.64
C LYS A 267 -8.81 -20.32 -11.21
N LEU A 268 -9.08 -19.24 -10.46
CA LEU A 268 -8.73 -19.14 -9.06
C LEU A 268 -9.56 -20.11 -8.20
N TYR A 269 -10.86 -20.20 -8.46
CA TYR A 269 -11.73 -21.14 -7.75
C TYR A 269 -11.35 -22.60 -8.03
N GLU A 270 -10.99 -22.92 -9.28
CA GLU A 270 -10.44 -24.22 -9.66
C GLU A 270 -9.10 -24.50 -8.95
N PHE A 271 -8.21 -23.50 -8.86
CA PHE A 271 -6.95 -23.60 -8.13
C PHE A 271 -7.15 -23.82 -6.63
N ALA A 272 -8.19 -23.25 -6.02
CA ALA A 272 -8.47 -23.37 -4.59
C ALA A 272 -9.07 -24.74 -4.21
N ASN A 273 -9.71 -25.43 -5.16
CA ASN A 273 -10.41 -26.68 -4.90
C ASN A 273 -9.45 -27.83 -4.57
N LYS A 274 -9.55 -28.38 -3.35
CA LYS A 274 -8.73 -29.48 -2.83
C LYS A 274 -7.23 -29.21 -2.91
N ASN A 275 -6.84 -27.95 -2.73
CA ASN A 275 -5.45 -27.54 -2.78
C ASN A 275 -4.93 -27.29 -1.36
N ASP A 276 -4.03 -28.17 -0.91
CA ASP A 276 -3.44 -28.11 0.44
C ASP A 276 -2.51 -26.90 0.64
N LEU A 277 -2.16 -26.17 -0.44
CA LEU A 277 -1.47 -24.89 -0.33
C LEU A 277 -2.36 -23.79 0.26
N LEU A 278 -3.69 -23.95 0.29
CA LEU A 278 -4.60 -22.95 0.87
C LEU A 278 -5.16 -23.41 2.21
N GLU A 279 -4.86 -22.65 3.26
CA GLU A 279 -5.44 -22.84 4.59
C GLU A 279 -6.47 -21.74 4.88
N MET A 280 -7.76 -22.11 4.88
CA MET A 280 -8.84 -21.17 5.17
C MET A 280 -9.06 -21.03 6.68
N ARG A 281 -9.11 -19.80 7.20
CA ARG A 281 -9.31 -19.50 8.62
C ARG A 281 -10.45 -18.54 8.85
N THR A 282 -10.95 -18.51 10.09
CA THR A 282 -11.98 -17.55 10.53
C THR A 282 -11.44 -16.13 10.65
N SER A 283 -12.30 -15.11 10.49
CA SER A 283 -11.89 -13.71 10.47
C SER A 283 -11.27 -13.21 11.79
N ASP A 284 -11.79 -13.67 12.92
CA ASP A 284 -11.29 -13.34 14.26
C ASP A 284 -9.91 -13.94 14.53
N TRP A 285 -9.69 -15.17 14.06
CA TRP A 285 -8.36 -15.81 14.15
C TRP A 285 -7.36 -15.13 13.22
N LEU A 286 -7.75 -14.90 11.96
CA LEU A 286 -6.85 -14.38 10.93
C LEU A 286 -6.50 -12.91 11.18
N GLY A 287 -7.50 -12.10 11.56
CA GLY A 287 -7.41 -10.67 11.76
C GLY A 287 -6.90 -10.25 13.15
N ASP A 288 -6.39 -11.17 13.96
CA ASP A 288 -5.76 -10.84 15.24
C ASP A 288 -4.40 -10.13 15.01
N PRO A 289 -4.25 -8.85 15.41
CA PRO A 289 -3.02 -8.10 15.14
C PRO A 289 -1.77 -8.75 15.74
N TRP A 290 -1.89 -9.47 16.86
CA TRP A 290 -0.75 -10.15 17.49
C TRP A 290 -0.29 -11.37 16.70
N ARG A 291 -1.22 -12.05 16.03
CA ARG A 291 -0.89 -13.16 15.13
C ARG A 291 -0.34 -12.66 13.81
N ILE A 292 -0.91 -11.58 13.26
CA ILE A 292 -0.36 -10.93 12.07
C ILE A 292 1.09 -10.51 12.33
N ALA A 293 1.38 -9.93 13.50
CA ALA A 293 2.72 -9.49 13.90
C ALA A 293 3.75 -10.64 14.05
N GLN A 294 3.32 -11.89 14.19
CA GLN A 294 4.21 -13.05 14.24
C GLN A 294 4.74 -13.47 12.87
N ASN A 295 4.13 -13.00 11.77
CA ASN A 295 4.70 -13.21 10.44
C ASN A 295 5.93 -12.32 10.27
N GLU A 296 7.01 -12.88 9.73
CA GLU A 296 8.22 -12.14 9.41
C GLU A 296 7.99 -11.18 8.23
N ARG A 297 8.54 -9.96 8.33
CA ARG A 297 8.50 -8.94 7.28
C ARG A 297 7.10 -8.73 6.72
N MET A 298 6.10 -8.64 7.60
CA MET A 298 4.70 -8.54 7.19
C MET A 298 4.44 -7.22 6.47
N VAL A 299 4.00 -7.29 5.22
CA VAL A 299 3.65 -6.14 4.37
C VAL A 299 2.14 -6.12 4.15
N ALA A 300 1.48 -5.07 4.62
CA ALA A 300 0.04 -4.85 4.44
C ALA A 300 -0.21 -3.73 3.43
N ILE A 301 -0.83 -4.04 2.30
CA ILE A 301 -1.00 -3.13 1.16
C ILE A 301 -2.49 -2.79 1.04
N TYR A 302 -2.85 -1.53 1.31
CA TYR A 302 -4.22 -1.02 1.16
C TYR A 302 -4.25 0.23 0.31
N GLU A 303 -5.41 0.47 -0.31
CA GLU A 303 -5.70 1.73 -0.96
C GLU A 303 -6.56 2.63 -0.08
N ALA A 304 -6.28 3.94 -0.10
CA ALA A 304 -7.09 4.97 0.55
C ALA A 304 -7.74 5.86 -0.51
N HIS A 305 -8.95 6.37 -0.25
CA HIS A 305 -9.58 7.39 -1.09
C HIS A 305 -8.86 8.71 -0.97
N GLU A 306 -8.57 9.15 0.25
CA GLU A 306 -7.90 10.41 0.54
C GLU A 306 -6.96 10.24 1.74
N VAL A 307 -5.89 11.02 1.76
CA VAL A 307 -4.96 11.10 2.90
C VAL A 307 -4.67 12.56 3.21
N ASP A 308 -4.81 12.98 4.48
CA ASP A 308 -4.47 14.33 4.89
C ASP A 308 -2.95 14.55 5.07
N LEU A 309 -2.50 15.79 5.12
CA LEU A 309 -1.07 16.15 5.30
C LEU A 309 -0.41 15.58 6.57
N THR A 310 -1.22 15.15 7.54
CA THR A 310 -0.73 14.56 8.78
C THR A 310 -0.69 13.02 8.73
N GLY A 311 -1.27 12.42 7.69
CA GLY A 311 -1.33 10.98 7.48
C GLY A 311 -2.61 10.29 7.99
N GLN A 312 -3.74 10.99 8.11
CA GLN A 312 -5.02 10.29 8.30
C GLN A 312 -5.51 9.79 6.96
N ALA A 313 -5.77 8.48 6.83
CA ALA A 313 -6.26 7.88 5.60
C ALA A 313 -7.73 7.49 5.70
N ILE A 314 -8.50 7.93 4.70
CA ILE A 314 -9.94 7.65 4.54
C ILE A 314 -10.13 6.56 3.51
N ARG A 315 -11.04 5.63 3.81
CA ARG A 315 -11.32 4.49 2.91
C ARG A 315 -12.79 4.11 2.86
N ASP A 316 -13.56 4.35 3.92
CA ASP A 316 -14.96 3.89 4.01
C ASP A 316 -16.00 4.97 3.67
N SER A 317 -15.57 6.23 3.50
CA SER A 317 -16.46 7.39 3.42
C SER A 317 -15.92 8.55 2.56
N ARG A 318 -16.80 9.49 2.21
CA ARG A 318 -16.54 10.77 1.55
C ARG A 318 -17.44 11.82 2.21
N GLY A 319 -16.87 12.68 3.04
CA GLY A 319 -17.65 13.46 4.00
C GLY A 319 -18.63 12.57 4.78
N HIS A 320 -19.93 12.91 4.75
CA HIS A 320 -21.01 12.16 5.40
C HIS A 320 -21.53 10.94 4.61
N GLU A 321 -21.03 10.71 3.40
CA GLU A 321 -21.43 9.57 2.58
C GLU A 321 -20.53 8.35 2.84
N PHE A 322 -21.13 7.22 3.22
CA PHE A 322 -20.41 5.96 3.34
C PHE A 322 -20.37 5.23 1.98
N VAL A 323 -19.17 4.81 1.55
CA VAL A 323 -18.91 4.16 0.25
C VAL A 323 -18.21 2.80 0.36
N GLY A 324 -17.87 2.36 1.58
CA GLY A 324 -17.25 1.06 1.82
C GLY A 324 -17.45 0.56 3.25
N GLY A 325 -16.39 0.02 3.84
CA GLY A 325 -16.36 -0.34 5.25
C GLY A 325 -14.94 -0.38 5.79
N ILE A 326 -14.82 -0.43 7.11
CA ILE A 326 -13.52 -0.55 7.80
C ILE A 326 -12.77 -1.78 7.29
N GLY A 327 -13.46 -2.93 7.23
CA GLY A 327 -12.88 -4.20 6.79
C GLY A 327 -11.71 -4.63 7.67
N SER A 328 -10.74 -5.33 7.08
CA SER A 328 -9.54 -5.81 7.79
C SER A 328 -8.37 -4.82 7.80
N GLN A 329 -8.57 -3.59 7.29
CA GLN A 329 -7.47 -2.63 7.14
C GLN A 329 -6.82 -2.28 8.49
N GLN A 330 -7.62 -2.04 9.52
CA GLN A 330 -7.09 -1.74 10.85
C GLN A 330 -6.29 -2.90 11.44
N ASP A 331 -6.78 -4.13 11.23
CA ASP A 331 -6.14 -5.35 11.72
C ASP A 331 -4.73 -5.51 11.13
N PHE A 332 -4.64 -5.46 9.80
CA PHE A 332 -3.39 -5.68 9.07
C PHE A 332 -2.41 -4.52 9.17
N ILE A 333 -2.88 -3.26 9.18
CA ILE A 333 -1.99 -2.11 9.35
C ILE A 333 -1.28 -2.20 10.72
N ARG A 334 -2.02 -2.50 11.79
CA ARG A 334 -1.43 -2.64 13.13
C ARG A 334 -0.57 -3.88 13.25
N GLY A 335 -1.03 -5.02 12.75
CA GLY A 335 -0.24 -6.25 12.77
C GLY A 335 1.09 -6.11 12.02
N ALA A 336 1.06 -5.53 10.81
CA ALA A 336 2.28 -5.26 10.04
C ALA A 336 3.19 -4.24 10.75
N ALA A 337 2.65 -3.24 11.44
CA ALA A 337 3.46 -2.28 12.19
C ALA A 337 4.23 -2.89 13.37
N HIS A 338 3.74 -4.01 13.90
CA HIS A 338 4.33 -4.76 15.01
C HIS A 338 5.17 -5.96 14.58
N SER A 339 5.09 -6.37 13.31
CA SER A 339 5.95 -7.41 12.74
C SER A 339 7.41 -6.96 12.65
N SER A 340 8.33 -7.91 12.83
CA SER A 340 9.76 -7.72 12.59
C SER A 340 9.99 -7.25 11.15
N HIS A 341 10.55 -6.05 11.00
CA HIS A 341 10.72 -5.34 9.72
C HIS A 341 9.43 -5.17 8.89
N GLY A 342 8.25 -5.22 9.53
CA GLY A 342 6.96 -5.12 8.84
C GLY A 342 6.67 -3.71 8.30
N ARG A 343 5.90 -3.65 7.19
CA ARG A 343 5.65 -2.42 6.42
C ARG A 343 4.17 -2.31 6.03
N PRO A 344 3.36 -1.53 6.77
CA PRO A 344 2.03 -1.13 6.33
C PRO A 344 2.11 0.01 5.30
N ILE A 345 1.53 -0.23 4.12
CA ILE A 345 1.60 0.64 2.94
C ILE A 345 0.18 1.08 2.56
N ILE A 346 -0.03 2.40 2.49
CA ILE A 346 -1.20 3.02 1.88
C ILE A 346 -0.82 3.51 0.49
N VAL A 347 -1.43 2.95 -0.56
CA VAL A 347 -1.21 3.36 -1.95
C VAL A 347 -2.42 4.13 -2.48
N LEU A 348 -2.21 5.14 -3.32
CA LEU A 348 -3.28 5.85 -4.02
C LEU A 348 -2.71 6.63 -5.21
N THR A 349 -3.51 6.91 -6.23
CA THR A 349 -3.17 7.98 -7.17
C THR A 349 -3.23 9.33 -6.45
N SER A 350 -2.42 10.29 -6.85
CA SER A 350 -2.38 11.61 -6.22
C SER A 350 -3.63 12.45 -6.52
N THR A 351 -4.37 12.11 -7.58
CA THR A 351 -5.62 12.79 -8.00
C THR A 351 -6.75 11.81 -8.31
N ALA A 352 -7.97 12.36 -8.36
CA ALA A 352 -9.21 11.73 -8.82
C ALA A 352 -9.87 12.59 -9.92
N ASP A 353 -10.95 12.08 -10.52
CA ASP A 353 -11.78 12.79 -11.52
C ASP A 353 -10.97 13.36 -12.69
N SER A 354 -10.10 12.53 -13.26
CA SER A 354 -9.20 12.90 -14.37
C SER A 354 -8.29 14.09 -14.02
N GLY A 355 -7.72 14.11 -12.81
CA GLY A 355 -6.78 15.14 -12.37
C GLY A 355 -7.42 16.35 -11.69
N LYS A 356 -8.77 16.44 -11.65
CA LYS A 356 -9.48 17.63 -11.18
C LYS A 356 -9.50 17.78 -9.66
N ARG A 357 -9.36 16.68 -8.91
CA ARG A 357 -9.36 16.71 -7.44
C ARG A 357 -8.12 16.03 -6.89
N SER A 358 -7.46 16.65 -5.93
CA SER A 358 -6.38 16.01 -5.18
C SER A 358 -6.92 14.94 -4.23
N ARG A 359 -6.21 13.81 -4.12
CA ARG A 359 -6.42 12.79 -3.08
C ARG A 359 -5.48 12.96 -1.89
N ILE A 360 -4.46 13.83 -2.02
CA ILE A 360 -3.70 14.37 -0.88
C ILE A 360 -4.34 15.70 -0.49
N VAL A 361 -4.90 15.78 0.72
CA VAL A 361 -5.71 16.93 1.15
C VAL A 361 -5.09 17.63 2.36
N ALA A 362 -5.31 18.93 2.51
CA ALA A 362 -4.81 19.65 3.68
C ALA A 362 -5.55 19.24 4.96
N GLY A 363 -6.87 19.15 4.87
CA GLY A 363 -7.76 18.64 5.90
C GLY A 363 -8.84 17.78 5.27
N LEU A 364 -9.31 16.81 6.03
CA LEU A 364 -10.37 15.90 5.61
C LEU A 364 -11.72 16.64 5.54
N GLU A 365 -12.58 16.19 4.64
CA GLU A 365 -13.96 16.67 4.57
C GLU A 365 -14.70 16.38 5.89
N PRO A 366 -15.46 17.34 6.44
CA PRO A 366 -16.30 17.08 7.62
C PRO A 366 -17.19 15.86 7.43
N GLY A 367 -17.18 14.97 8.43
CA GLY A 367 -17.92 13.70 8.40
C GLY A 367 -17.10 12.49 7.98
N SER A 368 -15.92 12.66 7.38
CA SER A 368 -15.09 11.53 6.94
C SER A 368 -14.61 10.64 8.10
N GLY A 369 -14.75 9.33 7.91
CA GLY A 369 -14.31 8.27 8.81
C GLY A 369 -12.84 7.91 8.61
N VAL A 370 -12.01 8.19 9.63
CA VAL A 370 -10.59 7.81 9.63
C VAL A 370 -10.45 6.32 9.90
N VAL A 371 -10.09 5.56 8.86
CA VAL A 371 -9.85 4.12 8.97
C VAL A 371 -8.43 3.84 9.46
N THR A 372 -7.43 4.57 8.96
CA THR A 372 -6.04 4.50 9.44
C THR A 372 -5.64 5.85 10.04
N GLY A 373 -5.40 5.87 11.35
CA GLY A 373 -5.05 7.08 12.09
C GLY A 373 -3.59 7.51 11.90
N ARG A 374 -3.30 8.76 12.28
CA ARG A 374 -1.95 9.37 12.21
C ARG A 374 -0.88 8.56 12.95
N GLY A 375 -1.26 7.84 13.99
CA GLY A 375 -0.38 6.98 14.79
C GLY A 375 -0.10 5.61 14.15
N ASP A 376 -1.01 5.12 13.31
CA ASP A 376 -0.95 3.79 12.70
C ASP A 376 -0.27 3.82 11.30
N ILE A 377 -0.16 4.99 10.66
CA ILE A 377 0.35 5.12 9.29
C ILE A 377 1.89 5.08 9.23
N HIS A 378 2.46 4.25 8.35
CA HIS A 378 3.92 4.19 8.11
C HIS A 378 4.33 4.72 6.74
N TYR A 379 3.71 4.22 5.66
CA TYR A 379 4.07 4.60 4.30
C TYR A 379 2.82 5.03 3.51
N VAL A 380 2.95 6.14 2.78
CA VAL A 380 1.96 6.59 1.78
C VAL A 380 2.65 6.68 0.43
N VAL A 381 2.05 6.10 -0.61
CA VAL A 381 2.66 5.97 -1.93
C VAL A 381 1.72 6.49 -3.01
N THR A 382 2.24 7.37 -3.86
CA THR A 382 1.58 7.84 -5.09
C THR A 382 2.50 7.65 -6.29
N GLU A 383 2.04 8.01 -7.48
CA GLU A 383 2.83 8.08 -8.70
C GLU A 383 4.01 9.07 -8.63
N PHE A 384 4.07 9.91 -7.59
CA PHE A 384 5.15 10.88 -7.36
C PHE A 384 6.19 10.40 -6.34
N GLY A 385 5.94 9.30 -5.62
CA GLY A 385 6.93 8.69 -4.72
C GLY A 385 6.35 8.17 -3.41
N ILE A 386 7.22 8.10 -2.39
CA ILE A 386 6.95 7.45 -1.10
C ILE A 386 7.14 8.44 0.04
N ALA A 387 6.07 8.76 0.77
CA ALA A 387 6.14 9.47 2.03
C ALA A 387 6.26 8.49 3.20
N ARG A 388 7.31 8.65 4.01
CA ARG A 388 7.54 7.89 5.25
C ARG A 388 7.01 8.69 6.43
N MET A 389 6.14 8.11 7.24
CA MET A 389 5.36 8.81 8.27
C MET A 389 5.73 8.41 9.70
N ARG A 390 6.17 7.16 9.93
CA ARG A 390 6.55 6.66 11.24
C ARG A 390 7.73 7.46 11.79
N GLY A 391 7.62 7.92 13.04
CA GLY A 391 8.66 8.71 13.72
C GLY A 391 8.84 10.15 13.23
N ARG A 392 8.09 10.60 12.22
CA ARG A 392 8.16 11.97 11.68
C ARG A 392 7.21 12.92 12.39
N SER A 393 7.68 14.15 12.65
CA SER A 393 6.89 15.27 13.16
C SER A 393 5.86 15.76 12.12
N ILE A 394 4.84 16.52 12.55
CA ILE A 394 3.85 17.11 11.64
C ILE A 394 4.52 17.93 10.52
N ARG A 395 5.53 18.73 10.85
CA ARG A 395 6.30 19.48 9.85
C ARG A 395 6.91 18.58 8.78
N GLU A 396 7.59 17.52 9.19
CA GLU A 396 8.25 16.59 8.25
C GLU A 396 7.23 15.79 7.43
N ARG A 397 6.09 15.43 8.05
CA ARG A 397 4.96 14.78 7.37
C ARG A 397 4.37 15.68 6.28
N VAL A 398 4.08 16.95 6.60
CA VAL A 398 3.58 17.93 5.61
C VAL A 398 4.51 17.99 4.40
N LEU A 399 5.82 18.18 4.62
CA LEU A 399 6.79 18.25 3.52
C LEU A 399 6.80 16.97 2.68
N SER A 400 6.79 15.80 3.34
CA SER A 400 6.78 14.50 2.65
C SER A 400 5.49 14.25 1.86
N MET A 401 4.34 14.66 2.41
CA MET A 401 3.03 14.48 1.77
C MET A 401 2.88 15.41 0.56
N VAL A 402 3.37 16.65 0.66
CA VAL A 402 3.37 17.59 -0.48
C VAL A 402 4.28 17.09 -1.61
N GLU A 403 5.43 16.47 -1.29
CA GLU A 403 6.34 15.87 -2.28
C GLU A 403 5.69 14.76 -3.11
N ILE A 404 4.76 14.00 -2.53
CA ILE A 404 4.02 12.94 -3.21
C ILE A 404 2.63 13.38 -3.73
N ALA A 405 2.26 14.65 -3.53
CA ALA A 405 1.05 15.22 -4.10
C ALA A 405 1.26 15.61 -5.58
N HIS A 406 0.16 15.70 -6.32
CA HIS A 406 0.20 16.21 -7.69
C HIS A 406 0.68 17.67 -7.69
N PRO A 407 1.60 18.06 -8.60
CA PRO A 407 2.20 19.39 -8.63
C PRO A 407 1.20 20.55 -8.57
N ASP A 408 0.09 20.45 -9.32
CA ASP A 408 -0.96 21.47 -9.38
C ASP A 408 -1.61 21.81 -8.02
N PHE A 409 -1.48 20.92 -7.02
CA PHE A 409 -2.06 21.11 -5.69
C PHE A 409 -1.02 21.37 -4.60
N ARG A 410 0.28 21.32 -4.91
CA ARG A 410 1.34 21.46 -3.89
C ARG A 410 1.33 22.83 -3.22
N GLU A 411 1.09 23.88 -4.01
CA GLU A 411 1.06 25.26 -3.52
C GLU A 411 -0.06 25.47 -2.50
N SER A 412 -1.30 25.10 -2.85
CA SER A 412 -2.44 25.23 -1.95
C SER A 412 -2.32 24.38 -0.68
N LEU A 413 -1.75 23.17 -0.79
CA LEU A 413 -1.45 22.33 0.38
C LEU A 413 -0.42 23.01 1.32
N MET A 414 0.62 23.62 0.75
CA MET A 414 1.66 24.31 1.52
C MET A 414 1.12 25.58 2.17
N GLU A 415 0.35 26.39 1.44
CA GLU A 415 -0.33 27.59 1.95
C GLU A 415 -1.23 27.26 3.15
N GLN A 416 -2.01 26.19 3.04
CA GLN A 416 -2.87 25.77 4.14
C GLN A 416 -2.04 25.37 5.38
N ALA A 417 -0.96 24.61 5.19
CA ALA A 417 -0.06 24.23 6.28
C ALA A 417 0.65 25.44 6.94
N HIS A 418 1.02 26.46 6.16
CA HIS A 418 1.51 27.73 6.69
C HIS A 418 0.45 28.47 7.52
N SER A 419 -0.77 28.55 7.01
CA SER A 419 -1.87 29.27 7.68
C SER A 419 -2.18 28.67 9.07
N TRP A 420 -1.98 27.36 9.23
CA TRP A 420 -2.15 26.65 10.51
C TRP A 420 -0.88 26.64 11.39
N GLY A 421 0.23 27.20 10.90
CA GLY A 421 1.50 27.27 11.65
C GLY A 421 2.22 25.92 11.77
N TRP A 422 1.90 24.93 10.93
CA TRP A 422 2.54 23.62 10.98
C TRP A 422 3.96 23.62 10.42
N ILE A 423 4.24 24.57 9.53
CA ILE A 423 5.53 24.73 8.86
C ILE A 423 6.00 26.20 8.85
N PRO A 424 7.29 26.47 9.10
CA PRO A 424 7.87 27.81 8.96
C PRO A 424 7.76 28.37 7.53
N LYS A 425 7.57 29.69 7.38
CA LYS A 425 7.41 30.40 6.08
C LYS A 425 8.55 30.23 5.06
N ILE A 426 9.69 29.70 5.49
CA ILE A 426 10.80 29.44 4.57
C ILE A 426 10.58 28.17 3.74
N PHE A 427 9.77 27.22 4.25
CA PHE A 427 9.44 26.00 3.53
C PHE A 427 8.39 26.28 2.48
N ASN A 428 8.82 26.57 1.26
CA ASN A 428 7.92 26.77 0.12
C ASN A 428 7.95 25.57 -0.83
N VAL A 429 7.05 25.56 -1.81
CA VAL A 429 7.09 24.56 -2.88
C VAL A 429 8.30 24.86 -3.76
N SER A 430 9.25 23.92 -3.83
CA SER A 430 10.31 24.00 -4.85
C SER A 430 9.65 23.91 -6.22
N PRO A 431 10.05 24.72 -7.22
CA PRO A 431 9.49 24.71 -8.56
C PRO A 431 9.95 23.48 -9.36
N THR A 432 9.86 22.28 -8.78
CA THR A 432 10.10 21.06 -9.54
C THR A 432 8.88 20.80 -10.42
N SER A 433 9.03 21.07 -11.70
CA SER A 433 7.98 20.84 -12.69
C SER A 433 7.63 19.34 -12.76
N PRO A 434 6.37 18.99 -13.03
CA PRO A 434 5.84 17.62 -13.06
C PRO A 434 6.62 16.59 -13.92
N GLY A 435 7.44 17.08 -14.86
CA GLY A 435 7.87 16.31 -16.02
C GLY A 435 9.21 15.58 -15.94
N GLU A 436 10.05 15.75 -14.90
CA GLU A 436 11.41 15.14 -14.89
C GLU A 436 11.74 14.16 -13.75
N ILE A 437 11.06 14.22 -12.60
CA ILE A 437 11.04 13.05 -11.68
C ILE A 437 10.48 11.83 -12.46
N SER A 438 9.59 12.09 -13.42
CA SER A 438 9.07 11.14 -14.41
C SER A 438 10.01 10.83 -15.60
N LYS A 439 11.08 11.60 -15.86
CA LYS A 439 12.03 11.41 -17.00
C LYS A 439 13.46 11.05 -16.61
N GLY A 440 13.68 10.41 -15.45
CA GLY A 440 14.95 9.72 -15.15
C GLY A 440 15.50 9.90 -13.73
N LEU A 441 14.90 10.76 -12.92
CA LEU A 441 15.24 10.95 -11.50
C LEU A 441 14.38 10.06 -10.60
N GLN A 442 14.43 8.75 -10.84
CA GLN A 442 13.66 7.76 -10.08
C GLN A 442 14.44 7.29 -8.85
N VAL A 443 13.68 6.97 -7.80
CA VAL A 443 14.20 6.25 -6.64
C VAL A 443 14.65 4.87 -7.09
N ARG A 444 15.93 4.53 -6.92
CA ARG A 444 16.50 3.23 -7.33
C ARG A 444 17.27 2.58 -6.19
N ARG A 445 17.10 1.26 -6.03
CA ARG A 445 18.03 0.44 -5.23
C ARG A 445 19.28 0.17 -6.07
N VAL A 446 20.44 0.44 -5.50
CA VAL A 446 21.74 0.32 -6.18
C VAL A 446 22.71 -0.43 -5.28
N ILE A 447 23.50 -1.32 -5.87
CA ILE A 447 24.56 -2.03 -5.15
C ILE A 447 25.88 -1.36 -5.48
N VAL A 448 26.55 -0.83 -4.45
CA VAL A 448 27.90 -0.27 -4.61
C VAL A 448 28.83 -1.00 -3.64
N ASN A 449 29.85 -1.67 -4.18
CA ASN A 449 30.81 -2.48 -3.43
C ASN A 449 30.13 -3.51 -2.50
N GLY A 450 29.11 -4.22 -3.02
CA GLY A 450 28.38 -5.26 -2.27
C GLY A 450 27.39 -4.76 -1.21
N LYS A 451 27.24 -3.44 -1.04
CA LYS A 451 26.24 -2.84 -0.13
C LYS A 451 25.09 -2.21 -0.91
N ASN A 452 23.87 -2.34 -0.38
CA ASN A 452 22.66 -1.74 -0.94
C ASN A 452 22.51 -0.29 -0.48
N TYR A 453 22.20 0.59 -1.42
CA TYR A 453 21.83 1.98 -1.18
C TYR A 453 20.57 2.34 -1.97
N GLN A 454 19.84 3.36 -1.51
CA GLN A 454 18.79 4.01 -2.25
C GLN A 454 19.33 5.30 -2.87
N LEU A 455 19.42 5.37 -4.20
CA LEU A 455 19.74 6.57 -4.95
C LEU A 455 18.45 7.34 -5.25
N ARG A 456 18.40 8.62 -4.86
CA ARG A 456 17.30 9.52 -5.25
C ARG A 456 17.69 11.00 -5.13
N PRO A 457 16.89 11.92 -5.71
CA PRO A 457 17.03 13.35 -5.44
C PRO A 457 16.84 13.66 -3.96
N LEU A 458 17.56 14.67 -3.47
CA LEU A 458 17.25 15.33 -2.21
C LEU A 458 15.95 16.11 -2.34
N LEU A 459 15.12 16.03 -1.29
CA LEU A 459 13.81 16.66 -1.22
C LEU A 459 13.71 17.54 0.04
N PRO A 460 12.81 18.54 0.08
CA PRO A 460 12.54 19.36 1.27
C PRO A 460 12.45 18.59 2.59
N SER A 461 11.83 17.42 2.60
CA SER A 461 11.66 16.54 3.76
C SER A 461 12.99 15.96 4.28
N ASP A 462 14.08 16.04 3.50
CA ASP A 462 15.43 15.64 3.89
C ASP A 462 16.21 16.72 4.64
N THR A 463 15.61 17.89 4.90
CA THR A 463 16.27 19.00 5.60
C THR A 463 16.97 18.53 6.88
N ARG A 464 16.29 17.72 7.70
CA ARG A 464 16.85 17.18 8.95
C ARG A 464 17.95 16.16 8.69
N ALA A 465 17.74 15.24 7.74
CA ALA A 465 18.72 14.22 7.38
C ALA A 465 20.02 14.85 6.85
N LEU A 466 19.93 15.94 6.08
CA LEU A 466 21.10 16.68 5.62
C LEU A 466 21.83 17.39 6.78
N GLN A 467 21.11 17.91 7.78
CA GLN A 467 21.74 18.45 8.98
C GLN A 467 22.48 17.37 9.76
N GLU A 468 21.86 16.21 9.96
CA GLU A 468 22.48 15.08 10.65
C GLU A 468 23.71 14.57 9.92
N PHE A 469 23.63 14.45 8.59
CA PHE A 469 24.77 14.14 7.74
C PHE A 469 25.87 15.20 7.87
N PHE A 470 25.54 16.49 7.86
CA PHE A 470 26.54 17.54 8.08
C PHE A 470 27.29 17.38 9.42
N TYR A 471 26.56 17.14 10.51
CA TYR A 471 27.15 17.00 11.85
C TYR A 471 27.82 15.64 12.10
N SER A 472 27.67 14.66 11.20
CA SER A 472 28.37 13.37 11.31
C SER A 472 29.79 13.42 10.74
N HIS A 473 30.15 14.46 9.97
CA HIS A 473 31.48 14.62 9.39
C HIS A 473 32.50 15.13 10.41
N ASP A 474 33.77 14.86 10.13
CA ASP A 474 34.88 15.50 10.82
C ASP A 474 35.06 16.97 10.38
N GLU A 475 35.77 17.74 11.20
CA GLU A 475 36.01 19.17 10.95
C GLU A 475 36.76 19.40 9.63
N GLU A 476 37.66 18.49 9.26
CA GLU A 476 38.42 18.58 8.01
C GLU A 476 37.49 18.53 6.81
N THR A 477 36.54 17.61 6.78
CA THR A 477 35.60 17.41 5.68
C THR A 477 34.62 18.56 5.57
N VAL A 478 34.13 19.07 6.70
CA VAL A 478 33.31 20.30 6.73
C VAL A 478 34.11 21.45 6.13
N ARG A 479 35.37 21.65 6.55
CA ARG A 479 36.21 22.74 6.04
C ARG A 479 36.49 22.62 4.55
N LEU A 480 36.75 21.40 4.07
CA LEU A 480 37.01 21.13 2.65
C LEU A 480 35.77 21.34 1.79
N ARG A 481 34.57 21.03 2.29
CA ARG A 481 33.32 21.16 1.52
C ARG A 481 32.74 22.57 1.52
N TYR A 482 32.83 23.28 2.64
CA TYR A 482 32.15 24.57 2.86
C TYR A 482 33.11 25.78 2.92
N GLY A 483 34.41 25.54 2.71
CA GLY A 483 35.45 26.59 2.63
C GLY A 483 35.92 27.14 3.98
N HIS A 484 35.21 26.87 5.07
CA HIS A 484 35.59 27.23 6.45
C HIS A 484 35.00 26.23 7.45
N ALA A 485 35.51 26.23 8.68
CA ALA A 485 34.95 25.43 9.78
C ALA A 485 33.59 26.01 10.18
N LYS A 486 32.53 25.55 9.51
CA LYS A 486 31.17 25.95 9.82
C LYS A 486 30.73 25.17 11.07
N GLU A 487 30.59 25.84 12.21
CA GLU A 487 30.21 25.17 13.46
C GLU A 487 28.73 24.73 13.48
N ARG A 488 27.88 25.37 12.66
CA ARG A 488 26.42 25.15 12.70
C ARG A 488 25.79 25.12 11.31
N MET A 489 25.00 24.09 11.04
CA MET A 489 24.02 24.06 9.96
C MET A 489 22.64 24.48 10.48
N SER A 490 22.17 25.69 10.16
CA SER A 490 20.80 26.11 10.46
C SER A 490 19.80 25.36 9.58
N SER A 491 18.54 25.21 10.05
CA SER A 491 17.50 24.56 9.25
C SER A 491 17.20 25.30 7.95
N GLU A 492 17.32 26.62 7.94
CA GLU A 492 17.21 27.44 6.74
C GLU A 492 18.33 27.15 5.72
N ALA A 493 19.58 27.05 6.18
CA ALA A 493 20.69 26.72 5.31
C ALA A 493 20.55 25.30 4.74
N ALA A 494 20.17 24.33 5.57
CA ALA A 494 19.92 22.96 5.13
C ALA A 494 18.74 22.87 4.15
N TYR A 495 17.64 23.58 4.42
CA TYR A 495 16.49 23.63 3.52
C TYR A 495 16.88 24.14 2.14
N ARG A 496 17.62 25.27 2.05
CA ARG A 496 18.14 25.78 0.76
C ARG A 496 19.03 24.78 0.02
N MET A 497 19.66 23.84 0.73
CA MET A 497 20.49 22.81 0.12
C MET A 497 19.69 21.61 -0.39
N VAL A 498 18.49 21.34 0.13
CA VAL A 498 17.64 20.23 -0.32
C VAL A 498 16.50 20.68 -1.24
N ALA A 499 16.04 21.92 -1.12
CA ALA A 499 14.95 22.53 -1.88
C ALA A 499 15.43 23.04 -3.26
N VAL A 500 16.16 22.20 -3.98
CA VAL A 500 16.76 22.52 -5.28
C VAL A 500 15.70 22.39 -6.37
N ASP A 501 15.68 23.32 -7.32
CA ASP A 501 14.95 23.09 -8.57
C ASP A 501 15.70 22.04 -9.39
N GLN A 502 15.27 20.79 -9.23
CA GLN A 502 15.86 19.63 -9.89
C GLN A 502 15.72 19.69 -11.43
N ASN A 503 14.99 20.65 -12.02
CA ASN A 503 14.95 20.85 -13.48
C ASN A 503 16.18 21.59 -14.02
N VAL A 504 16.74 22.50 -13.21
CA VAL A 504 17.85 23.35 -13.62
C VAL A 504 19.14 22.79 -13.04
N ASP A 505 19.16 22.64 -11.72
CA ASP A 505 20.26 22.08 -10.96
C ASP A 505 20.00 20.59 -10.68
N LEU A 506 20.94 19.95 -9.97
CA LEU A 506 20.76 18.60 -9.48
C LEU A 506 21.31 18.45 -8.07
N ALA A 507 20.58 17.75 -7.22
CA ALA A 507 21.07 17.27 -5.94
C ALA A 507 20.63 15.83 -5.71
N LEU A 508 21.58 14.90 -5.82
CA LEU A 508 21.41 13.47 -5.59
C LEU A 508 22.03 13.05 -4.26
N ALA A 509 21.42 12.05 -3.63
CA ALA A 509 21.98 11.41 -2.47
C ALA A 509 21.86 9.89 -2.54
N LEU A 510 22.85 9.21 -1.95
CA LEU A 510 22.80 7.80 -1.62
C LEU A 510 22.39 7.66 -0.17
N PHE A 511 21.29 6.96 0.06
CA PHE A 511 20.78 6.64 1.38
C PHE A 511 21.07 5.19 1.72
N GLU A 512 21.52 4.93 2.93
CA GLU A 512 21.57 3.58 3.50
C GLU A 512 20.33 3.39 4.39
N GLU A 513 19.64 2.27 4.22
CA GLU A 513 18.45 1.94 5.00
C GLU A 513 18.82 1.05 6.19
N TYR A 514 18.46 1.49 7.39
CA TYR A 514 18.56 0.71 8.63
C TYR A 514 17.16 0.53 9.18
N ASP A 515 16.62 -0.69 9.05
CA ASP A 515 15.23 -1.05 9.35
C ASP A 515 14.18 -0.19 8.63
N HIS A 516 13.91 1.00 9.19
CA HIS A 516 12.94 1.97 8.68
C HIS A 516 13.51 3.40 8.56
N ARG A 517 14.80 3.60 8.91
CA ARG A 517 15.49 4.89 8.84
C ARG A 517 16.36 4.94 7.60
N LEU A 518 16.31 6.06 6.89
CA LEU A 518 17.24 6.37 5.81
C LEU A 518 18.30 7.35 6.31
N GLU A 519 19.56 7.01 6.12
CA GLU A 519 20.70 7.88 6.41
C GLU A 519 21.43 8.25 5.13
N ILE A 520 21.71 9.54 4.97
CA ILE A 520 22.54 10.01 3.85
C ILE A 520 23.97 9.52 4.08
N ARG A 521 24.55 8.89 3.06
CA ARG A 521 25.95 8.44 3.04
C ARG A 521 26.83 9.22 2.07
N ALA A 522 26.21 9.75 1.02
CA ALA A 522 26.88 10.60 0.05
C ALA A 522 25.89 11.56 -0.59
N VAL A 523 26.34 12.77 -0.90
CA VAL A 523 25.60 13.78 -1.66
C VAL A 523 26.46 14.26 -2.82
N ALA A 524 25.85 14.36 -4.00
CA ALA A 524 26.43 14.94 -5.19
C ALA A 524 25.50 16.00 -5.76
N ARG A 525 26.08 17.09 -6.25
CA ARG A 525 25.33 18.20 -6.81
C ARG A 525 26.00 18.67 -8.09
N PHE A 526 25.19 19.17 -9.01
CA PHE A 526 25.67 20.09 -10.03
C PHE A 526 24.84 21.36 -10.07
N TYR A 527 25.48 22.47 -10.39
CA TYR A 527 24.85 23.77 -10.62
C TYR A 527 25.07 24.18 -12.06
N ARG A 528 23.98 24.42 -12.80
CA ARG A 528 24.10 24.73 -14.23
C ARG A 528 24.56 26.17 -14.42
N ASP A 529 25.58 26.36 -15.25
CA ASP A 529 26.07 27.69 -15.59
C ASP A 529 25.10 28.42 -16.51
N SER A 530 25.18 29.75 -16.54
CA SER A 530 24.33 30.60 -17.37
C SER A 530 24.48 30.35 -18.87
N ASN A 531 25.59 29.74 -19.31
CA ASN A 531 25.80 29.35 -20.71
C ASN A 531 24.97 28.12 -21.13
N GLY A 532 24.39 27.40 -20.18
CA GLY A 532 23.58 26.21 -20.41
C GLY A 532 24.35 24.94 -20.82
N GLU A 533 25.66 25.02 -21.11
CA GLU A 533 26.47 23.90 -21.61
C GLU A 533 27.45 23.35 -20.57
N THR A 534 27.70 24.06 -19.48
CA THR A 534 28.60 23.63 -18.40
C THR A 534 27.90 23.64 -17.04
N ALA A 535 28.46 22.87 -16.09
CA ALA A 535 27.96 22.87 -14.72
C ALA A 535 29.09 22.64 -13.69
N GLU A 536 29.01 23.36 -12.58
CA GLU A 536 29.89 23.16 -11.42
C GLU A 536 29.45 21.90 -10.67
N VAL A 537 30.35 20.97 -10.39
CA VAL A 537 30.05 19.75 -9.61
C VAL A 537 30.65 19.78 -8.21
N ALA A 538 29.90 19.28 -7.24
CA ALA A 538 30.36 19.19 -5.85
C ALA A 538 29.87 17.92 -5.16
N PHE A 539 30.75 17.33 -4.35
CA PHE A 539 30.51 16.06 -3.67
C PHE A 539 30.86 16.12 -2.20
N VAL A 540 30.16 15.32 -1.42
CA VAL A 540 30.54 14.99 -0.05
C VAL A 540 30.16 13.54 0.21
N VAL A 541 31.12 12.78 0.74
CA VAL A 541 30.94 11.36 1.10
C VAL A 541 31.45 11.21 2.52
N HIS A 542 30.70 10.49 3.34
CA HIS A 542 31.09 10.17 4.71
C HIS A 542 32.47 9.52 4.74
N GLU A 543 33.29 9.89 5.71
CA GLU A 543 34.71 9.56 5.79
C GLU A 543 34.94 8.05 5.85
N ASP A 544 34.11 7.35 6.62
CA ASP A 544 34.08 5.89 6.75
C ASP A 544 33.79 5.14 5.44
N LEU A 545 33.24 5.83 4.44
CA LEU A 545 32.86 5.27 3.14
C LEU A 545 33.73 5.82 2.00
N ARG A 546 34.82 6.51 2.32
CA ARG A 546 35.82 6.92 1.32
C ARG A 546 36.45 5.70 0.68
N ARG A 547 36.83 5.83 -0.59
CA ARG A 547 37.47 4.78 -1.41
C ARG A 547 36.59 3.55 -1.69
N VAL A 548 35.33 3.53 -1.25
CA VAL A 548 34.33 2.50 -1.59
C VAL A 548 33.76 2.70 -3.01
N GLY A 549 33.92 3.89 -3.58
CA GLY A 549 33.48 4.21 -4.95
C GLY A 549 32.18 5.03 -5.04
N LEU A 550 31.58 5.43 -3.92
CA LEU A 550 30.31 6.19 -3.90
C LEU A 550 30.39 7.51 -4.70
N ALA A 551 31.47 8.29 -4.56
CA ALA A 551 31.64 9.53 -5.31
C ALA A 551 31.75 9.30 -6.82
N ARG A 552 32.48 8.25 -7.23
CA ARG A 552 32.62 7.86 -8.65
C ARG A 552 31.27 7.43 -9.22
N TYR A 553 30.51 6.64 -8.46
CA TYR A 553 29.18 6.21 -8.85
C TYR A 553 28.25 7.41 -9.06
N LEU A 554 28.20 8.33 -8.09
CA LEU A 554 27.39 9.55 -8.18
C LEU A 554 27.82 10.47 -9.34
N LEU A 555 29.12 10.63 -9.59
CA LEU A 555 29.61 11.42 -10.73
C LEU A 555 29.09 10.86 -12.07
N ARG A 556 29.10 9.55 -12.25
CA ARG A 556 28.58 8.88 -13.46
C ARG A 556 27.07 9.02 -13.59
N GLU A 557 26.33 8.87 -12.49
CA GLU A 557 24.87 9.08 -12.50
C GLU A 557 24.52 10.54 -12.85
N MET A 558 25.24 11.52 -12.30
CA MET A 558 25.07 12.92 -12.69
C MET A 558 25.42 13.16 -14.15
N ALA A 559 26.48 12.53 -14.69
CA ALA A 559 26.86 12.66 -16.10
C ALA A 559 25.74 12.18 -17.04
N VAL A 560 25.09 11.05 -16.73
CA VAL A 560 23.97 10.51 -17.52
C VAL A 560 22.77 11.47 -17.54
N ILE A 561 22.48 12.12 -16.40
CA ILE A 561 21.41 13.13 -16.32
C ILE A 561 21.83 14.41 -17.07
N ALA A 562 23.06 14.86 -16.89
CA ALA A 562 23.63 16.04 -17.54
C ALA A 562 23.64 15.91 -19.07
N GLN A 563 24.02 14.74 -19.59
CA GLN A 563 23.99 14.43 -21.02
C GLN A 563 22.57 14.59 -21.60
N LYS A 564 21.56 14.02 -20.93
CA LYS A 564 20.15 14.17 -21.32
C LYS A 564 19.67 15.62 -21.29
N ARG A 565 20.30 16.47 -20.47
CA ARG A 565 20.00 17.90 -20.32
C ARG A 565 20.85 18.80 -21.21
N GLY A 566 21.71 18.24 -22.05
CA GLY A 566 22.58 18.97 -22.98
C GLY A 566 23.78 19.67 -22.32
N ILE A 567 24.16 19.28 -21.10
CA ILE A 567 25.39 19.74 -20.45
C ILE A 567 26.55 18.93 -21.04
N LYS A 568 27.56 19.61 -21.58
CA LYS A 568 28.70 19.02 -22.29
C LYS A 568 29.90 18.80 -21.37
N ARG A 569 30.13 19.71 -20.42
CA ARG A 569 31.31 19.66 -19.53
C ARG A 569 30.95 19.94 -18.09
N PHE A 570 31.58 19.20 -17.18
CA PHE A 570 31.61 19.54 -15.75
C PHE A 570 32.89 20.27 -15.40
N TRP A 571 32.80 21.15 -14.41
CA TRP A 571 33.97 21.74 -13.79
C TRP A 571 33.88 21.71 -12.27
N ALA A 572 35.02 21.73 -11.58
CA ALA A 572 35.10 21.83 -10.14
C ALA A 572 36.36 22.56 -9.71
N SER A 573 36.23 23.52 -8.78
CA SER A 573 37.38 24.12 -8.11
C SER A 573 37.68 23.39 -6.80
N VAL A 574 38.88 22.82 -6.70
CA VAL A 574 39.26 21.96 -5.58
C VAL A 574 40.48 22.54 -4.88
N LEU A 575 40.41 22.73 -3.57
CA LEU A 575 41.56 23.15 -2.76
C LEU A 575 42.75 22.20 -2.95
N LYS A 576 43.97 22.71 -3.16
CA LYS A 576 45.20 21.92 -3.41
C LYS A 576 45.48 20.87 -2.33
N ARG A 577 45.02 21.12 -1.09
CA ARG A 577 45.11 20.18 0.04
C ARG A 577 44.14 19.00 -0.04
N ASN A 578 43.05 19.09 -0.82
CA ASN A 578 42.05 18.03 -0.98
C ASN A 578 42.49 17.01 -2.05
N LYS A 579 43.64 16.35 -1.81
CA LYS A 579 44.19 15.32 -2.70
C LYS A 579 43.17 14.23 -3.08
N PRO A 580 42.34 13.71 -2.15
CA PRO A 580 41.35 12.69 -2.52
C PRO A 580 40.35 13.13 -3.61
N MET A 581 39.94 14.40 -3.60
CA MET A 581 39.01 14.93 -4.60
C MET A 581 39.71 15.23 -5.92
N GLY A 582 40.93 15.77 -5.89
CA GLY A 582 41.75 15.93 -7.09
C GLY A 582 42.02 14.59 -7.79
N ASP A 583 42.38 13.56 -7.02
CA ASP A 583 42.59 12.20 -7.53
C ASP A 583 41.33 11.59 -8.14
N LEU A 584 40.14 11.89 -7.57
CA LEU A 584 38.86 11.44 -8.13
C LEU A 584 38.67 12.00 -9.55
N PHE A 585 38.87 13.30 -9.73
CA PHE A 585 38.68 13.95 -11.03
C PHE A 585 39.73 13.52 -12.06
N VAL A 586 41.01 13.46 -11.68
CA VAL A 586 42.08 12.96 -12.58
C VAL A 586 41.79 11.53 -13.04
N ARG A 587 41.38 10.64 -12.12
CA ARG A 587 40.99 9.26 -12.47
C ARG A 587 39.70 9.16 -13.27
N ALA A 588 38.89 10.21 -13.28
CA ALA A 588 37.68 10.32 -14.09
C ALA A 588 37.96 10.98 -15.45
N GLY A 589 39.22 11.29 -15.78
CA GLY A 589 39.63 11.85 -17.07
C GLY A 589 39.68 13.38 -17.09
N ALA A 590 39.69 14.05 -15.94
CA ALA A 590 39.69 15.50 -15.90
C ALA A 590 41.00 16.12 -16.43
N ASN A 591 40.86 17.17 -17.23
CA ASN A 591 41.96 18.07 -17.55
C ASN A 591 42.13 19.06 -16.39
N LYS A 592 43.34 19.15 -15.85
CA LYS A 592 43.69 20.07 -14.78
C LYS A 592 44.11 21.40 -15.40
N GLU A 593 43.34 22.46 -15.17
CA GLU A 593 43.66 23.84 -15.57
C GLU A 593 43.92 24.66 -14.29
N SER A 594 45.02 25.41 -14.25
CA SER A 594 45.47 26.11 -13.03
C SER A 594 45.17 27.61 -13.04
N GLU A 595 44.25 28.06 -13.89
CA GLU A 595 43.89 29.47 -13.94
C GLU A 595 42.92 29.79 -12.81
N PHE A 596 43.09 30.95 -12.16
CA PHE A 596 42.17 31.61 -11.21
C PHE A 596 42.36 31.48 -9.68
N GLY A 597 43.33 30.72 -9.11
CA GLY A 597 43.56 30.75 -7.64
C GLY A 597 44.93 30.29 -7.11
N GLU A 598 45.46 30.98 -6.10
CA GLU A 598 46.72 30.57 -5.43
C GLU A 598 46.56 29.24 -4.63
N ASP A 599 45.34 28.91 -4.18
CA ASP A 599 45.07 27.80 -3.24
C ASP A 599 44.21 26.64 -3.77
N SER A 600 43.67 26.74 -4.99
CA SER A 600 42.85 25.72 -5.63
C SER A 600 43.39 25.30 -7.01
N ASP A 601 42.95 24.14 -7.47
CA ASP A 601 43.15 23.62 -8.81
C ASP A 601 41.78 23.40 -9.45
N ASP A 602 41.62 23.80 -10.72
CA ASP A 602 40.36 23.61 -11.46
C ASP A 602 40.45 22.37 -12.35
N TYR A 603 39.36 21.61 -12.37
CA TYR A 603 39.25 20.34 -13.08
C TYR A 603 38.08 20.39 -14.05
N TRP A 604 38.32 20.06 -15.32
CA TRP A 604 37.29 20.00 -16.36
C TRP A 604 37.10 18.56 -16.85
N LEU A 605 35.85 18.10 -16.91
CA LEU A 605 35.50 16.76 -17.40
C LEU A 605 34.52 16.85 -18.56
N ASP A 606 34.72 16.02 -19.57
CA ASP A 606 33.76 15.81 -20.64
C ASP A 606 32.65 14.84 -20.18
N VAL A 607 31.39 15.23 -20.39
CA VAL A 607 30.23 14.46 -19.94
C VAL A 607 30.07 13.17 -20.76
N ASP A 608 30.34 13.20 -22.06
CA ASP A 608 30.17 12.03 -22.94
C ASP A 608 31.23 10.97 -22.61
N ASP A 609 32.45 11.39 -22.29
CA ASP A 609 33.50 10.49 -21.81
C ASP A 609 33.09 9.78 -20.51
N LEU A 610 32.50 10.51 -19.56
CA LEU A 610 32.02 9.94 -18.29
C LEU A 610 30.91 8.90 -18.49
N VAL A 611 30.01 9.13 -19.46
CA VAL A 611 28.93 8.19 -19.82
C VAL A 611 29.49 6.95 -20.50
N ALA A 612 30.38 7.09 -21.49
CA ALA A 612 30.96 5.95 -22.22
C ALA A 612 31.75 4.98 -21.32
N HIS A 613 32.35 5.48 -20.24
CA HIS A 613 33.05 4.65 -19.26
C HIS A 613 32.12 3.85 -18.33
N ARG A 614 30.83 4.20 -18.26
CA ARG A 614 29.82 3.45 -17.51
C ARG A 614 29.46 2.14 -18.22
N GLU A 615 29.19 2.20 -19.52
CA GLU A 615 28.75 1.05 -20.33
C GLU A 615 29.80 -0.08 -20.44
N LYS A 616 31.06 0.20 -20.10
CA LYS A 616 32.15 -0.81 -20.06
C LYS A 616 32.39 -1.42 -18.68
N SER A 617 31.75 -0.90 -17.63
CA SER A 617 32.02 -1.27 -16.22
C SER A 617 30.85 -1.98 -15.52
N ASP A 618 29.65 -1.93 -16.11
CA ASP A 618 28.46 -2.69 -15.73
C ASP A 618 28.42 -3.99 -16.54
#